data_AF-A7AUG3-F1
#
_entry.id   AF-A7AUG3-F1
#
_cell.length_a   1.000
_cell.length_b   1.000
_cell.length_c   1.000
_cell.angle_alpha   90.00
_cell.angle_beta   90.00
_cell.angle_gamma   90.00
#
_symmetry.space_group_name_H-M   'P 1'
#
loop_
_entity.id
_entity.type
_entity.pdbx_description
1 polymer ?
#
loop_
_entity_poly.entity_id
_entity_poly.type
_entity_poly.pdbx_seq_one_letter_code
_entity_poly.pdbx_strand_id
1 'polypeptide(L)'
;MIHPCVRRLGSRVCDALVMFGAHRERIPFISHPGVMAVCQLLEMKSLVEHRAHFTQDDVNRMYEYDSSLAEKAQVAVDHNLPISHYNLEYLDKPGFLERLLEEKRLNEAIASEVLSSPAGSYEQPGSITKYEAPEIPLEWRQHELAMTHAMVDVQPSILREMETQRKMREFMSRHRGE
;
A
#
# COMPACT_ATOMS: atom_id res chain seq x y z
N MET A 1 -3.19 -58.03 3.87
CA MET A 1 -2.39 -57.34 2.84
C MET A 1 -3.09 -56.02 2.54
N ILE A 2 -2.63 -54.93 3.16
CA ILE A 2 -3.24 -53.60 3.05
C ILE A 2 -2.20 -52.71 2.34
N HIS A 3 -2.62 -52.07 1.25
CA HIS A 3 -1.76 -51.40 0.28
C HIS A 3 -0.78 -50.37 0.88
N PRO A 4 0.44 -50.23 0.33
CA PRO A 4 1.46 -49.25 0.74
C PRO A 4 1.09 -47.77 0.44
N CYS A 5 -0.15 -47.48 0.02
CA CYS A 5 -0.64 -46.14 -0.31
C CYS A 5 -0.70 -45.20 0.91
N VAL A 6 -0.93 -45.73 2.12
CA VAL A 6 -1.17 -44.90 3.32
C VAL A 6 0.12 -44.29 3.90
N ARG A 7 1.31 -44.83 3.56
CA ARG A 7 2.59 -44.32 4.09
C ARG A 7 3.09 -43.02 3.45
N ARG A 8 2.52 -42.55 2.33
CA ARG A 8 2.95 -41.31 1.64
C ARG A 8 2.13 -40.06 1.97
N LEU A 9 1.01 -40.19 2.69
CA LEU A 9 0.17 -39.03 3.03
C LEU A 9 0.54 -38.41 4.39
N GLY A 10 1.26 -39.14 5.26
CA GLY A 10 1.69 -38.65 6.58
C GLY A 10 2.84 -37.63 6.55
N SER A 11 3.44 -37.35 5.39
CA SER A 11 4.50 -36.34 5.21
C SER A 11 4.01 -35.03 4.59
N ARG A 12 2.71 -34.89 4.33
CA ARG A 12 2.07 -33.61 3.95
C ARG A 12 1.50 -32.98 5.22
N VAL A 13 2.40 -32.45 6.03
CA VAL A 13 2.10 -31.89 7.34
C VAL A 13 1.09 -30.74 7.19
N CYS A 14 0.10 -30.71 8.07
CA CYS A 14 -0.65 -29.48 8.33
C CYS A 14 0.12 -28.74 9.42
N ASP A 15 0.86 -27.70 9.04
CA ASP A 15 1.87 -27.08 9.91
C ASP A 15 1.29 -26.15 11.00
N ALA A 16 0.00 -25.82 10.97
CA ALA A 16 -0.62 -24.97 11.99
C ALA A 16 -2.05 -25.43 12.34
N LEU A 17 -2.26 -25.72 13.63
CA LEU A 17 -3.56 -26.07 14.19
C LEU A 17 -4.05 -24.84 14.96
N VAL A 18 -4.99 -24.10 14.39
CA VAL A 18 -5.54 -22.87 14.98
C VAL A 18 -6.92 -23.17 15.55
N MET A 19 -7.13 -22.78 16.82
CA MET A 19 -8.38 -23.02 17.54
C MET A 19 -9.09 -21.69 17.78
N PHE A 20 -10.25 -21.50 17.16
CA PHE A 20 -11.17 -20.42 17.51
C PHE A 20 -12.22 -20.93 18.50
N GLY A 21 -12.56 -20.11 19.50
CA GLY A 21 -13.65 -20.37 20.46
C GLY A 21 -13.23 -20.48 21.92
N ALA A 22 -14.15 -20.14 22.82
CA ALA A 22 -13.99 -20.34 24.26
C ALA A 22 -14.15 -21.83 24.62
N HIS A 23 -13.46 -22.24 25.68
CA HIS A 23 -13.10 -23.59 26.15
C HIS A 23 -14.01 -24.80 25.83
N ARG A 24 -15.32 -24.64 25.57
CA ARG A 24 -16.30 -25.70 25.30
C ARG A 24 -16.65 -25.93 23.83
N GLU A 25 -16.55 -24.92 22.98
CA GLU A 25 -16.91 -24.99 21.55
C GLU A 25 -15.72 -24.60 20.69
N ARG A 26 -14.65 -25.40 20.76
CA ARG A 26 -13.48 -25.22 19.89
C ARG A 26 -13.73 -25.92 18.57
N ILE A 27 -13.75 -25.17 17.49
CA ILE A 27 -13.82 -25.73 16.14
C ILE A 27 -12.38 -25.81 15.60
N PRO A 28 -11.78 -27.01 15.51
CA PRO A 28 -10.43 -27.14 14.97
C PRO A 28 -10.46 -26.91 13.46
N PHE A 29 -9.75 -25.88 13.00
CA PHE A 29 -9.47 -25.70 11.58
C PHE A 29 -8.04 -26.15 11.28
N ILE A 30 -7.93 -27.06 10.32
CA ILE A 30 -6.65 -27.51 9.77
C ILE A 30 -6.34 -26.59 8.59
N SER A 31 -5.55 -25.54 8.83
CA SER A 31 -5.17 -24.61 7.77
C SER A 31 -3.91 -25.12 7.08
N HIS A 32 -4.04 -25.44 5.80
CA HIS A 32 -2.88 -25.64 4.93
C HIS A 32 -2.04 -24.35 4.92
N PRO A 33 -0.70 -24.39 5.03
CA PRO A 33 0.13 -23.18 4.94
C PRO A 33 -0.16 -22.31 3.71
N GLY A 34 -0.59 -22.91 2.59
CA GLY A 34 -1.05 -22.16 1.41
C GLY A 34 -2.32 -21.35 1.66
N VAL A 35 -3.27 -21.86 2.45
CA VAL A 35 -4.48 -21.12 2.84
C VAL A 35 -4.14 -19.98 3.80
N MET A 36 -3.22 -20.20 4.77
CA MET A 36 -2.74 -19.13 5.65
C MET A 36 -2.03 -18.02 4.87
N ALA A 37 -1.17 -18.37 3.92
CA ALA A 37 -0.49 -17.39 3.07
C ALA A 37 -1.50 -16.56 2.26
N VAL A 38 -2.50 -17.21 1.65
CA VAL A 38 -3.54 -16.51 0.90
C VAL A 38 -4.39 -15.62 1.82
N CYS A 39 -4.79 -16.09 3.01
CA CYS A 39 -5.52 -15.27 3.96
C CYS A 39 -4.73 -14.05 4.41
N GLN A 40 -3.43 -14.21 4.73
CA GLN A 40 -2.56 -13.10 5.10
C GLN A 40 -2.42 -12.08 3.97
N LEU A 41 -2.26 -12.54 2.72
CA LEU A 41 -2.21 -11.67 1.54
C LEU A 41 -3.54 -10.92 1.33
N LEU A 42 -4.67 -11.57 1.58
CA LEU A 42 -5.99 -10.95 1.49
C LEU A 42 -6.24 -9.94 2.61
N GLU A 43 -5.77 -10.20 3.83
CA GLU A 43 -5.84 -9.25 4.95
C GLU A 43 -4.98 -8.01 4.67
N MET A 44 -3.79 -8.22 4.09
CA MET A 44 -2.89 -7.15 3.66
C MET A 44 -3.47 -6.30 2.53
N LYS A 45 -4.53 -6.73 1.83
CA LYS A 45 -5.14 -5.97 0.73
C LYS A 45 -5.60 -4.57 1.14
N SER A 46 -5.98 -4.36 2.40
CA SER A 46 -6.37 -3.05 2.93
C SER A 46 -5.18 -2.11 3.17
N LEU A 47 -3.96 -2.65 3.26
CA LEU A 47 -2.72 -1.90 3.44
C LEU A 47 -2.08 -1.48 2.12
N VAL A 48 -2.54 -2.06 1.00
CA VAL A 48 -1.97 -1.82 -0.33
C VAL A 48 -2.78 -0.75 -1.04
N GLU A 49 -2.10 0.29 -1.53
CA GLU A 49 -2.73 1.29 -2.38
C GLU A 49 -3.24 0.65 -3.69
N HIS A 50 -4.50 0.92 -4.04
CA HIS A 50 -5.06 0.48 -5.31
C HIS A 50 -4.44 1.27 -6.47
N ARG A 51 -3.64 0.58 -7.30
CA ARG A 51 -3.04 1.12 -8.53
C ARG A 51 -3.66 0.45 -9.74
N ALA A 52 -3.89 1.21 -10.81
CA ALA A 52 -4.48 0.71 -12.04
C ALA A 52 -3.62 1.06 -13.26
N HIS A 53 -3.67 0.21 -14.28
CA HIS A 53 -3.18 0.53 -15.62
C HIS A 53 -4.31 1.20 -16.40
N PHE A 54 -4.10 2.45 -16.80
CA PHE A 54 -5.05 3.17 -17.65
C PHE A 54 -4.95 2.70 -19.10
N THR A 55 -6.08 2.68 -19.79
CA THR A 55 -6.14 2.50 -21.24
C THR A 55 -6.42 3.83 -21.94
N GLN A 56 -6.16 3.91 -23.24
CA GLN A 56 -6.46 5.12 -24.02
C GLN A 56 -7.96 5.47 -23.99
N ASP A 57 -8.84 4.47 -23.92
CA ASP A 57 -10.28 4.65 -23.81
C ASP A 57 -10.66 5.32 -22.47
N ASP A 58 -9.97 4.96 -21.38
CA ASP A 58 -10.15 5.60 -20.08
C ASP A 58 -9.72 7.07 -20.10
N VAL A 59 -8.58 7.38 -20.74
CA VAL A 59 -8.11 8.76 -20.89
C VAL A 59 -9.11 9.59 -21.71
N ASN A 60 -9.65 9.03 -22.80
CA ASN A 60 -10.64 9.72 -23.62
C ASN A 60 -11.92 10.04 -22.81
N ARG A 61 -12.39 9.10 -21.97
CA ARG A 61 -13.50 9.36 -21.06
C ARG A 61 -13.16 10.44 -20.04
N MET A 62 -11.94 10.43 -19.51
CA MET A 62 -11.50 11.45 -18.55
C MET A 62 -11.48 12.86 -19.17
N TYR A 63 -11.08 12.99 -20.44
CA TYR A 63 -11.12 14.26 -21.16
C TYR A 63 -12.52 14.90 -21.22
N GLU A 64 -13.59 14.11 -21.18
CA GLU A 64 -14.97 14.62 -21.17
C GLU A 64 -15.32 15.34 -19.85
N TYR A 65 -14.64 15.00 -18.75
CA TYR A 65 -14.92 15.52 -17.41
C TYR A 65 -13.85 16.50 -16.92
N ASP A 66 -12.58 16.15 -17.08
CA ASP A 66 -11.42 16.93 -16.65
C ASP A 66 -10.24 16.74 -17.60
N SER A 67 -9.98 17.75 -18.42
CA SER A 67 -8.87 17.73 -19.38
C SER A 67 -7.50 17.77 -18.71
N SER A 68 -7.36 18.47 -17.57
CA SER A 68 -6.08 18.58 -16.86
C SER A 68 -5.68 17.23 -16.26
N LEU A 69 -6.64 16.53 -15.65
CA LEU A 69 -6.39 15.19 -15.12
C LEU A 69 -6.15 14.15 -16.24
N ALA A 70 -6.84 14.30 -17.37
CA ALA A 70 -6.66 13.42 -18.53
C ALA A 70 -5.28 13.56 -19.17
N GLU A 71 -4.72 14.77 -19.25
CA GLU A 71 -3.33 15.00 -19.70
C GLU A 71 -2.33 14.26 -18.79
N LYS A 72 -2.50 14.31 -17.46
CA LYS A 72 -1.68 13.55 -16.52
C LYS A 72 -1.84 12.03 -16.70
N ALA A 73 -3.08 11.57 -16.92
CA ALA A 73 -3.36 10.16 -17.19
C ALA A 73 -2.71 9.68 -18.50
N GLN A 74 -2.65 10.53 -19.53
CA GLN A 74 -1.96 10.21 -20.77
C GLN A 74 -0.48 9.93 -20.53
N VAL A 75 0.20 10.75 -19.71
CA VAL A 75 1.61 10.52 -19.33
C VAL A 75 1.77 9.15 -18.65
N ALA A 76 0.83 8.75 -17.79
CA ALA A 76 0.86 7.43 -17.16
C ALA A 76 0.68 6.28 -18.18
N VAL A 77 -0.18 6.46 -19.18
CA VAL A 77 -0.37 5.51 -20.29
C VAL A 77 0.90 5.38 -21.13
N ASP A 78 1.52 6.51 -21.50
CA ASP A 78 2.71 6.56 -22.34
C ASP A 78 3.90 5.81 -21.70
N HIS A 79 4.00 5.85 -20.37
CA HIS A 79 5.02 5.13 -19.60
C HIS A 79 4.59 3.73 -19.11
N ASN A 80 3.36 3.31 -19.43
CA ASN A 80 2.72 2.09 -18.92
C ASN A 80 2.89 1.96 -17.39
N LEU A 81 2.59 3.04 -16.66
CA LEU A 81 2.81 3.16 -15.23
C LEU A 81 1.51 2.81 -14.47
N PRO A 82 1.52 1.80 -13.58
CA PRO A 82 0.40 1.57 -12.68
C PRO A 82 0.39 2.66 -11.59
N ILE A 83 -0.65 3.46 -11.55
CA ILE A 83 -0.76 4.59 -10.61
C ILE A 83 -2.13 4.62 -9.93
N SER A 84 -2.17 5.10 -8.69
CA SER A 84 -3.41 5.39 -7.97
C SER A 84 -3.96 6.74 -8.42
N HIS A 85 -5.29 6.88 -8.42
CA HIS A 85 -5.95 8.16 -8.65
C HIS A 85 -5.45 9.30 -7.73
N TYR A 86 -5.08 9.02 -6.48
CA TYR A 86 -4.50 10.02 -5.58
C TYR A 86 -3.14 10.53 -6.08
N ASN A 87 -2.27 9.62 -6.53
CA ASN A 87 -0.92 9.97 -7.00
C ASN A 87 -0.96 10.61 -8.39
N LEU A 88 -1.98 10.31 -9.19
CA LEU A 88 -2.18 10.88 -10.52
C LEU A 88 -2.23 12.41 -10.49
N GLU A 89 -2.82 13.00 -9.44
CA GLU A 89 -2.91 14.44 -9.26
C GLU A 89 -1.53 15.11 -9.15
N TYR A 90 -0.50 14.37 -8.70
CA TYR A 90 0.84 14.90 -8.42
C TYR A 90 1.86 14.60 -9.52
N LEU A 91 1.46 13.99 -10.63
CA LEU A 91 2.38 13.63 -11.73
C LEU A 91 3.08 14.84 -12.36
N ASP A 92 2.45 16.01 -12.33
CA ASP A 92 3.00 17.27 -12.82
C ASP A 92 4.09 17.84 -11.90
N LYS A 93 4.21 17.33 -10.66
CA LYS A 93 5.18 17.83 -9.69
C LYS A 93 6.59 17.40 -10.04
N PRO A 94 7.58 18.30 -9.88
CA PRO A 94 8.95 18.04 -10.30
C PRO A 94 9.54 16.83 -9.55
N GLY A 95 10.12 15.90 -10.30
CA GLY A 95 10.78 14.70 -9.78
C GLY A 95 9.85 13.57 -9.33
N PHE A 96 8.52 13.76 -9.29
CA PHE A 96 7.62 12.70 -8.83
C PHE A 96 7.49 11.56 -9.84
N LEU A 97 7.34 11.89 -11.13
CA LEU A 97 7.32 10.90 -12.21
C LEU A 97 8.60 10.05 -12.24
N GLU A 98 9.76 10.66 -12.06
CA GLU A 98 11.04 9.96 -12.05
C GLU A 98 11.12 8.93 -10.91
N ARG A 99 10.68 9.32 -9.70
CA ARG A 99 10.61 8.41 -8.55
C ARG A 99 9.67 7.23 -8.80
N LEU A 100 8.52 7.47 -9.45
CA LEU A 100 7.58 6.40 -9.82
C LEU A 100 8.16 5.44 -10.86
N LEU A 101 8.93 5.95 -11.83
CA LEU A 101 9.61 5.12 -12.82
C LEU A 101 10.74 4.29 -12.19
N GLU A 102 11.46 4.86 -11.22
CA GLU A 102 12.48 4.14 -10.44
C GLU A 102 11.85 3.03 -9.58
N GLU A 103 10.75 3.34 -8.88
CA GLU A 103 9.99 2.36 -8.10
C GLU A 103 9.52 1.19 -8.98
N LYS A 104 8.98 1.48 -10.18
CA LYS A 104 8.57 0.45 -11.14
C LYS A 104 9.73 -0.48 -11.50
N ARG A 105 10.91 0.07 -11.81
CA ARG A 105 12.11 -0.71 -12.14
C ARG A 105 12.56 -1.59 -10.98
N LEU A 106 12.55 -1.05 -9.74
CA LEU A 106 12.88 -1.82 -8.54
C LEU A 106 11.89 -2.95 -8.31
N ASN A 107 10.59 -2.71 -8.49
CA ASN A 107 9.56 -3.74 -8.35
C ASN A 107 9.71 -4.86 -9.38
N GLU A 108 10.03 -4.53 -10.63
CA GLU A 108 10.32 -5.53 -11.68
C GLU A 108 11.57 -6.35 -11.36
N ALA A 109 12.62 -5.72 -10.80
CA ALA A 109 13.82 -6.41 -10.36
C ALA A 109 13.54 -7.36 -9.17
N ILE A 110 12.80 -6.89 -8.17
CA ILE A 110 12.38 -7.69 -7.00
C ILE A 110 11.52 -8.88 -7.45
N ALA A 111 10.54 -8.65 -8.34
CA ALA A 111 9.71 -9.72 -8.88
C ALA A 111 10.55 -10.77 -9.62
N SER A 112 11.53 -10.33 -10.41
CA SER A 112 12.44 -11.22 -11.13
C SER A 112 13.32 -12.04 -10.18
N GLU A 113 13.84 -11.43 -9.11
CA GLU A 113 14.65 -12.09 -8.08
C GLU A 113 13.84 -13.16 -7.33
N VAL A 114 12.61 -12.83 -6.94
CA VAL A 114 11.68 -13.77 -6.28
C VAL A 114 11.31 -14.92 -7.21
N LEU A 115 11.01 -14.65 -8.49
CA LEU A 115 10.68 -15.69 -9.47
C LEU A 115 11.87 -16.62 -9.78
N SER A 116 13.10 -16.10 -9.70
CA SER A 116 14.31 -16.88 -9.92
C SER A 116 14.76 -17.69 -8.69
N SER A 117 14.20 -17.42 -7.52
CA SER A 117 14.56 -18.09 -6.27
C SER A 117 14.13 -19.57 -6.26
N PRO A 118 14.93 -20.47 -5.65
CA PRO A 118 14.58 -21.87 -5.55
C PRO A 118 13.33 -22.09 -4.71
N ALA A 119 12.52 -23.07 -5.10
CA ALA A 119 11.30 -23.42 -4.36
C ALA A 119 11.62 -23.78 -2.91
N GLY A 120 10.93 -23.13 -1.97
CA GLY A 120 11.13 -23.33 -0.52
C GLY A 120 12.11 -22.36 0.14
N SER A 121 12.75 -21.46 -0.62
CA SER A 121 13.45 -20.31 -0.06
C SER A 121 12.48 -19.15 0.16
N TYR A 122 12.34 -18.71 1.41
CA TYR A 122 11.46 -17.60 1.81
C TYR A 122 12.25 -16.39 2.33
N GLU A 123 13.55 -16.33 2.03
CA GLU A 123 14.38 -15.18 2.39
C GLU A 123 13.95 -13.94 1.60
N GLN A 124 14.07 -12.77 2.23
CA GLN A 124 13.72 -11.52 1.56
C GLN A 124 14.76 -11.21 0.48
N PRO A 125 14.33 -10.78 -0.72
CA PRO A 125 15.25 -10.45 -1.81
C PRO A 125 16.14 -9.27 -1.43
N GLY A 126 17.43 -9.33 -1.76
CA GLY A 126 18.39 -8.28 -1.38
C GLY A 126 18.06 -6.92 -2.02
N SER A 127 17.35 -6.93 -3.14
CA SER A 127 16.86 -5.73 -3.81
C SER A 127 15.83 -4.95 -2.98
N ILE A 128 15.14 -5.59 -2.02
CA ILE A 128 14.12 -4.94 -1.18
C ILE A 128 14.72 -3.86 -0.28
N THR A 129 15.99 -3.98 0.11
CA THR A 129 16.65 -3.02 1.01
C THR A 129 16.77 -1.63 0.38
N LYS A 130 16.73 -1.54 -0.95
CA LYS A 130 16.80 -0.28 -1.70
C LYS A 130 15.42 0.30 -2.02
N TYR A 131 14.35 -0.42 -1.68
CA TYR A 131 13.00 0.02 -1.98
C TYR A 131 12.59 1.15 -1.03
N GLU A 132 12.17 2.27 -1.62
CA GLU A 132 11.57 3.40 -0.91
C GLU A 132 10.26 3.75 -1.60
N ALA A 133 9.17 3.85 -0.84
CA ALA A 133 7.88 4.21 -1.39
C ALA A 133 7.92 5.68 -1.85
N PRO A 134 7.42 6.01 -3.05
CA PRO A 134 7.32 7.39 -3.51
C PRO A 134 6.24 8.12 -2.71
N GLU A 135 6.65 8.75 -1.62
CA GLU A 135 5.76 9.56 -0.79
C GLU A 135 5.53 10.95 -1.38
N ILE A 136 4.28 11.40 -1.33
CA ILE A 136 3.91 12.77 -1.69
C ILE A 136 4.28 13.69 -0.51
N PRO A 137 5.17 14.69 -0.73
CA PRO A 137 5.51 15.67 0.29
C PRO A 137 4.27 16.37 0.88
N LEU A 138 4.28 16.60 2.20
CA LEU A 138 3.18 17.28 2.89
C LEU A 138 2.93 18.69 2.35
N GLU A 139 3.97 19.35 1.83
CA GLU A 139 3.87 20.68 1.22
C GLU A 139 2.93 20.70 0.01
N TRP A 140 2.89 19.60 -0.76
CA TRP A 140 2.00 19.46 -1.90
C TRP A 140 0.59 19.03 -1.49
N ARG A 141 0.38 18.60 -0.24
CA ARG A 141 -0.93 18.19 0.28
C ARG A 141 -1.63 19.29 1.09
N GLN A 142 -1.08 20.51 1.12
CA GLN A 142 -1.62 21.60 1.92
C GLN A 142 -3.07 21.96 1.56
N HIS A 143 -3.47 21.81 0.31
CA HIS A 143 -4.84 22.06 -0.14
C HIS A 143 -5.83 20.99 0.33
N GLU A 144 -5.40 19.74 0.52
CA GLU A 144 -6.23 18.66 1.07
C GLU A 144 -6.35 18.77 2.60
N LEU A 145 -5.27 19.21 3.24
CA LEU A 145 -5.18 19.43 4.67
C LEU A 145 -5.75 20.79 5.11
N ALA A 146 -6.13 21.63 4.15
CA ALA A 146 -6.73 22.93 4.44
C ALA A 146 -8.07 22.71 5.15
N MET A 147 -8.18 23.24 6.37
CA MET A 147 -9.43 23.27 7.12
C MET A 147 -10.47 24.04 6.31
N THR A 148 -11.50 23.34 5.84
CA THR A 148 -12.62 23.99 5.17
C THR A 148 -13.49 24.69 6.21
N HIS A 149 -14.14 25.79 5.82
CA HIS A 149 -15.07 26.52 6.68
C HIS A 149 -16.16 25.60 7.27
N ALA A 150 -16.62 24.61 6.49
CA ALA A 150 -17.59 23.61 6.93
C ALA A 150 -17.11 22.77 8.14
N MET A 151 -15.83 22.41 8.21
CA MET A 151 -15.29 21.65 9.35
C MET A 151 -15.26 22.50 10.62
N VAL A 152 -14.94 23.78 10.47
CA VAL A 152 -14.91 24.75 11.58
C VAL A 152 -16.32 25.01 12.11
N ASP A 153 -17.32 25.06 11.20
CA ASP A 153 -18.72 25.27 11.56
C ASP A 153 -19.30 24.07 12.33
N VAL A 154 -18.94 22.84 11.94
CA VAL A 154 -19.37 21.61 12.63
C VAL A 154 -18.69 21.47 14.00
N GLN A 155 -17.42 21.85 14.12
CA GLN A 155 -16.66 21.73 15.36
C GLN A 155 -15.77 22.96 15.63
N PRO A 156 -16.30 24.00 16.28
CA PRO A 156 -15.55 25.24 16.55
C PRO A 156 -14.43 25.06 17.58
N SER A 157 -14.37 23.93 18.31
CA SER A 157 -13.28 23.62 19.24
C SER A 157 -11.94 23.42 18.53
N ILE A 158 -11.95 23.04 17.25
CA ILE A 158 -10.74 22.78 16.46
C ILE A 158 -9.84 24.02 16.41
N LEU A 159 -10.40 25.22 16.28
CA LEU A 159 -9.63 26.47 16.26
C LEU A 159 -8.87 26.70 17.58
N ARG A 160 -9.51 26.41 18.72
CA ARG A 160 -8.88 26.53 20.05
C ARG A 160 -7.78 25.50 20.25
N GLU A 161 -8.00 24.27 19.80
CA GLU A 161 -7.00 23.20 19.85
C GLU A 161 -5.78 23.53 18.99
N MET A 162 -5.99 24.04 17.77
CA MET A 162 -4.91 24.48 16.89
C MET A 162 -4.09 25.62 17.50
N GLU A 163 -4.73 26.61 18.10
CA GLU A 163 -4.04 27.71 18.78
C GLU A 163 -3.20 27.19 19.96
N THR A 164 -3.76 26.23 20.70
CA THR A 164 -3.07 25.58 21.83
C THR A 164 -1.86 24.78 21.35
N GLN A 165 -2.01 23.97 20.30
CA GLN A 165 -0.92 23.22 19.69
C GLN A 165 0.16 24.12 19.10
N ARG A 166 -0.21 25.27 18.52
CA ARG A 166 0.73 26.27 18.04
C ARG A 166 1.56 26.84 19.19
N LYS A 167 0.90 27.29 20.27
CA LYS A 167 1.59 27.79 21.48
C LYS A 167 2.51 26.72 22.09
N MET A 168 2.07 25.46 22.11
CA MET A 168 2.89 24.34 22.58
C MET A 168 4.12 24.10 21.68
N ARG A 169 3.97 24.17 20.36
CA ARG A 169 5.10 24.06 19.41
C ARG A 169 6.10 25.19 19.59
N GLU A 170 5.62 26.43 19.71
CA GLU A 170 6.46 27.61 19.97
C GLU A 170 7.19 27.50 21.32
N PHE A 171 6.52 26.97 22.35
CA PHE A 171 7.14 26.68 23.65
C PHE A 171 8.23 25.61 23.54
N MET A 172 7.94 24.48 22.89
CA MET A 172 8.90 23.39 22.71
C MET A 172 10.11 23.80 21.85
N SER A 173 9.92 24.64 20.83
CA SER A 173 11.02 25.13 20.01
C SER A 173 11.94 26.08 20.78
N ARG A 174 11.41 26.88 21.71
CA ARG A 174 12.20 27.78 22.56
C ARG A 174 13.04 27.01 23.58
N HIS A 175 12.53 25.90 24.12
CA HIS A 175 13.22 25.11 25.15
C HIS A 175 14.00 23.89 24.63
N ARG A 176 14.04 23.64 23.31
CA ARG A 176 14.89 22.59 22.72
C ARG A 176 16.35 23.00 22.50
N GLY A 177 16.67 24.29 22.71
CA GLY A 177 18.01 24.87 22.48
C GLY A 177 18.76 25.30 23.74
N GLU A 178 18.23 24.98 24.93
CA GLU A 178 18.92 25.11 26.23
C GLU A 178 19.39 23.72 26.70
#